data_AF-A0A5J5IIG5-F1
#
_entry.id   AF-A0A5J5IIG5-F1
#
_cell.length_a   1.000
_cell.length_b   1.000
_cell.length_c   1.000
_cell.angle_alpha   90.00
_cell.angle_beta   90.00
_cell.angle_gamma   90.00
#
_symmetry.space_group_name_H-M   'P 1'
#
loop_
_entity.id
_entity.type
_entity.pdbx_description
1 polymer ?
#
loop_
_entity_poly.entity_id
_entity_poly.type
_entity_poly.pdbx_seq_one_letter_code
_entity_poly.pdbx_strand_id
1 'polypeptide(L)'
;MKKIFTYSILAALIAVLFSSCAKERVYSDNSYWLSQERGDVVYSNNSCGVYVVETNYGYTIVQNMDGLRTYEADVMYGNFGGYGTRDFYNHTADIVTRGNVVEYDLTYNEATDAIDYYCPAGTANGLTIRQSATSQGKISRTTAPAKK
;
A
#
# COMPACT_ATOMS: atom_id res chain seq x y z
N MET A 1 -4.62 51.48 17.81
CA MET A 1 -5.59 50.38 17.63
C MET A 1 -5.92 50.01 16.17
N LYS A 2 -5.39 50.69 15.13
CA LYS A 2 -5.71 50.35 13.73
C LYS A 2 -4.96 49.15 13.14
N LYS A 3 -3.76 48.82 13.66
CA LYS A 3 -2.90 47.75 13.11
C LYS A 3 -3.40 46.33 13.42
N ILE A 4 -4.11 46.15 14.55
CA ILE A 4 -4.62 44.84 14.97
C ILE A 4 -5.68 44.34 13.97
N PHE A 5 -6.59 45.23 13.53
CA PHE A 5 -7.59 44.91 12.52
C PHE A 5 -6.98 44.49 11.18
N THR A 6 -5.82 45.04 10.82
CA THR A 6 -5.15 44.73 9.56
C THR A 6 -4.55 43.31 9.57
N TYR A 7 -3.99 42.87 10.69
CA TYR A 7 -3.43 41.52 10.83
C TYR A 7 -4.51 40.43 10.85
N SER A 8 -5.68 40.71 11.46
CA SER A 8 -6.81 39.78 11.48
C SER A 8 -7.35 39.49 10.08
N ILE A 9 -7.45 40.52 9.24
CA ILE A 9 -7.93 40.40 7.86
C ILE A 9 -6.94 39.60 7.01
N LEU A 10 -5.63 39.85 7.18
CA LEU A 10 -4.59 39.13 6.45
C LEU A 10 -4.55 37.65 6.84
N ALA A 11 -4.68 37.33 8.13
CA ALA A 11 -4.72 35.94 8.62
C ALA A 11 -5.94 35.18 8.09
N ALA A 12 -7.10 35.84 8.04
CA ALA A 12 -8.32 35.24 7.49
C ALA A 12 -8.20 34.95 5.98
N LEU A 13 -7.60 35.87 5.21
CA LEU A 13 -7.35 35.68 3.78
C LEU A 13 -6.41 34.49 3.53
N ILE A 14 -5.35 34.35 4.32
CA ILE A 14 -4.41 33.24 4.22
C ILE A 14 -5.10 31.90 4.53
N ALA A 15 -5.93 31.84 5.58
CA ALA A 15 -6.67 30.62 5.93
C ALA A 15 -7.64 30.18 4.82
N VAL A 16 -8.32 31.14 4.16
CA VAL A 16 -9.21 30.85 3.04
C VAL A 16 -8.43 30.31 1.83
N LEU A 17 -7.28 30.90 1.50
CA LEU A 17 -6.44 30.46 0.38
C LEU A 17 -5.85 29.06 0.61
N PHE A 18 -5.51 28.69 1.84
CA PHE A 18 -5.04 27.32 2.14
C PHE A 18 -6.17 26.31 2.34
N SER A 19 -7.43 26.74 2.50
CA SER A 19 -8.59 25.85 2.56
C SER A 19 -9.12 25.43 1.18
N SER A 20 -8.70 26.09 0.09
CA SER A 20 -9.22 25.81 -1.26
C SER A 20 -8.54 24.64 -1.97
N CYS A 21 -7.45 24.08 -1.42
CA CYS A 21 -6.92 22.78 -1.84
C CYS A 21 -7.82 21.65 -1.31
N ALA A 22 -9.07 21.57 -1.78
CA ALA A 22 -9.84 20.35 -1.69
C ALA A 22 -9.41 19.44 -2.85
N LYS A 23 -9.01 18.21 -2.56
CA LYS A 23 -8.79 17.18 -3.58
C LYS A 23 -10.08 17.04 -4.39
N GLU A 24 -10.02 17.28 -5.69
CA GLU A 24 -11.15 17.08 -6.59
C GLU A 24 -11.58 15.61 -6.49
N ARG A 25 -12.77 15.37 -5.93
CA ARG A 25 -13.33 14.03 -5.84
C ARG A 25 -13.92 13.69 -7.20
N VAL A 26 -13.08 13.23 -8.11
CA VAL A 26 -13.55 12.51 -9.30
C VAL A 26 -14.35 11.32 -8.77
N TYR A 27 -15.65 11.27 -9.10
CA TYR A 27 -16.50 10.14 -8.74
C TYR A 27 -16.03 8.92 -9.54
N SER A 28 -15.04 8.22 -8.98
CA SER A 28 -14.59 6.93 -9.45
C SER A 28 -15.37 5.88 -8.67
N ASP A 29 -16.11 5.03 -9.38
CA ASP A 29 -16.78 3.88 -8.78
C ASP A 29 -15.72 2.86 -8.33
N ASN A 30 -15.23 3.04 -7.11
CA ASN A 30 -14.21 2.17 -6.51
C ASN A 30 -14.82 0.87 -5.95
N SER A 31 -16.13 0.62 -6.15
CA SER A 31 -16.81 -0.57 -5.62
C SER A 31 -16.16 -1.87 -6.08
N TYR A 32 -15.70 -1.93 -7.34
CA TYR A 32 -14.96 -3.06 -7.87
C TYR A 32 -13.71 -3.35 -7.02
N TRP A 33 -12.87 -2.34 -6.77
CA TRP A 33 -11.64 -2.51 -5.99
C TRP A 33 -11.92 -2.87 -4.54
N LEU A 34 -12.89 -2.21 -3.91
CA LEU A 34 -13.26 -2.48 -2.51
C LEU A 34 -13.86 -3.87 -2.30
N SER A 35 -14.34 -4.52 -3.36
CA SER A 35 -14.79 -5.92 -3.32
C SER A 35 -13.64 -6.94 -3.32
N GLN A 36 -12.45 -6.51 -3.76
CA GLN A 36 -11.24 -7.35 -3.84
C GLN A 36 -10.63 -7.59 -2.46
N GLU A 37 -9.59 -8.42 -2.42
CA GLU A 37 -8.81 -8.65 -1.22
C GLU A 37 -8.09 -7.37 -0.80
N ARG A 38 -8.17 -7.05 0.50
CA ARG A 38 -7.41 -5.96 1.13
C ARG A 38 -6.06 -6.48 1.59
N GLY A 39 -5.02 -5.69 1.37
CA GLY A 39 -3.68 -5.93 1.91
C GLY A 39 -3.04 -4.64 2.42
N ASP A 40 -2.20 -4.76 3.44
CA ASP A 40 -1.42 -3.67 4.01
C ASP A 40 0.03 -3.78 3.54
N VAL A 41 0.61 -2.71 3.01
CA VAL A 41 2.01 -2.71 2.61
C VAL A 41 2.87 -2.67 3.88
N VAL A 42 3.64 -3.72 4.09
CA VAL A 42 4.47 -3.93 5.30
C VAL A 42 5.95 -3.76 5.04
N TYR A 43 6.32 -3.64 3.77
CA TYR A 43 7.66 -3.24 3.35
C TYR A 43 7.56 -2.64 1.95
N SER A 44 8.31 -1.56 1.72
CA SER A 44 8.55 -1.06 0.37
C SER A 44 9.91 -0.41 0.29
N ASN A 45 10.67 -0.74 -0.75
CA ASN A 45 11.91 -0.04 -1.05
C ASN A 45 11.99 0.29 -2.54
N ASN A 46 11.99 1.58 -2.84
CA ASN A 46 12.07 2.11 -4.19
C ASN A 46 13.35 1.68 -4.93
N SER A 47 14.44 1.36 -4.23
CA SER A 47 15.67 0.89 -4.89
C SER A 47 15.60 -0.56 -5.37
N CYS A 48 14.67 -1.35 -4.83
CA CYS A 48 14.56 -2.79 -5.14
C CYS A 48 13.45 -3.10 -6.14
N GLY A 49 12.55 -2.16 -6.41
CA GLY A 49 11.45 -2.36 -7.35
C GLY A 49 10.42 -3.40 -6.88
N VAL A 50 10.45 -3.78 -5.59
CA VAL A 50 9.49 -4.70 -4.97
C VAL A 50 8.92 -4.08 -3.69
N TYR A 51 7.70 -4.48 -3.36
CA TYR A 51 7.06 -4.20 -2.09
C TYR A 51 6.36 -5.46 -1.58
N VAL A 52 6.13 -5.52 -0.26
CA VAL A 52 5.48 -6.65 0.40
C VAL A 52 4.15 -6.22 0.95
N VAL A 53 3.13 -7.00 0.63
CA VAL A 53 1.76 -6.81 1.10
C VAL A 53 1.41 -7.93 2.05
N GLU A 54 0.98 -7.57 3.25
CA GLU A 54 0.39 -8.49 4.20
C GLU A 54 -1.13 -8.57 3.95
N THR A 55 -1.64 -9.79 3.83
CA THR A 55 -3.06 -10.06 3.66
C THR A 55 -3.57 -10.99 4.77
N ASN A 56 -4.82 -11.41 4.68
CA ASN A 56 -5.35 -12.44 5.60
C ASN A 56 -4.73 -13.82 5.36
N TYR A 57 -4.16 -14.05 4.17
CA TYR A 57 -3.67 -15.37 3.75
C TYR A 57 -2.16 -15.55 3.90
N GLY A 58 -1.43 -14.46 4.17
CA GLY A 58 0.02 -14.49 4.26
C GLY A 58 0.62 -13.16 3.82
N TYR A 59 1.84 -13.25 3.32
CA TYR A 59 2.60 -12.16 2.72
C TYR A 59 2.74 -12.40 1.21
N THR A 60 2.63 -11.34 0.44
CA THR A 60 2.75 -11.36 -1.02
C THR A 60 3.82 -10.38 -1.44
N ILE A 61 4.76 -10.85 -2.28
CA ILE A 61 5.81 -10.03 -2.87
C ILE A 61 5.33 -9.56 -4.24
N VAL A 62 5.28 -8.25 -4.42
CA VAL A 62 4.85 -7.64 -5.68
C VAL A 62 6.00 -6.83 -6.26
N GLN A 63 6.37 -7.18 -7.49
CA GLN A 63 7.28 -6.39 -8.29
C GLN A 63 6.50 -5.22 -8.92
N ASN A 64 6.98 -4.01 -8.67
CA ASN A 64 6.38 -2.79 -9.19
C ASN A 64 6.74 -2.61 -10.67
N MET A 65 5.73 -2.40 -11.53
CA MET A 65 5.93 -2.23 -12.97
C MET A 65 5.79 -0.79 -13.46
N ASP A 66 5.10 0.06 -12.69
CA ASP A 66 4.77 1.43 -13.12
C ASP A 66 5.72 2.50 -12.57
N GLY A 67 6.67 2.12 -11.72
CA GLY A 67 7.58 3.07 -11.06
C GLY A 67 6.90 4.02 -10.08
N LEU A 68 5.59 3.84 -9.82
CA LEU A 68 4.81 4.58 -8.84
C LEU A 68 5.07 4.02 -7.44
N ARG A 69 5.53 4.89 -6.55
CA ARG A 69 5.96 4.54 -5.20
C ARG A 69 4.76 4.09 -4.35
N THR A 70 4.55 2.78 -4.27
CA THR A 70 3.78 2.19 -3.18
C THR A 70 4.66 2.26 -1.94
N TYR A 71 4.15 2.79 -0.84
CA TYR A 71 4.95 3.00 0.38
C TYR A 71 4.52 2.05 1.49
N GLU A 72 5.42 1.84 2.45
CA GLU A 72 5.05 1.16 3.68
C GLU A 72 3.85 1.87 4.35
N ALA A 73 2.95 1.06 4.92
CA ALA A 73 1.65 1.45 5.48
C ALA A 73 0.56 1.87 4.47
N ASP A 74 0.81 1.80 3.16
CA ASP A 74 -0.27 1.94 2.18
C ASP A 74 -1.28 0.79 2.28
N VAL A 75 -2.55 1.09 2.05
CA VAL A 75 -3.63 0.11 1.97
C VAL A 75 -3.91 -0.18 0.50
N MET A 76 -3.79 -1.44 0.12
CA MET A 76 -3.93 -1.91 -1.26
C MET A 76 -5.14 -2.82 -1.40
N TYR A 77 -5.79 -2.77 -2.55
CA TYR A 77 -6.87 -3.68 -2.95
C TYR A 77 -6.54 -4.34 -4.29
N GLY A 78 -6.74 -5.65 -4.39
CA GLY A 78 -6.52 -6.38 -5.63
C GLY A 78 -6.49 -7.89 -5.40
N ASN A 79 -6.01 -8.63 -6.38
CA ASN A 79 -5.80 -10.07 -6.24
C ASN A 79 -4.35 -10.35 -5.84
N PHE A 80 -4.09 -10.65 -4.57
CA PHE A 80 -2.75 -10.99 -4.07
C PHE A 80 -2.44 -12.49 -4.13
N GLY A 81 -3.42 -13.33 -4.50
CA GLY A 81 -3.32 -14.79 -4.51
C GLY A 81 -3.10 -15.36 -5.91
N GLY A 82 -1.85 -15.65 -6.25
CA GLY A 82 -1.45 -16.29 -7.50
C GLY A 82 -0.47 -15.45 -8.31
N TYR A 83 0.41 -16.11 -9.06
CA TYR A 83 1.46 -15.46 -9.85
C TYR A 83 0.94 -14.63 -11.03
N GLY A 84 1.68 -13.59 -11.41
CA GLY A 84 1.51 -12.86 -12.67
C GLY A 84 1.15 -11.38 -12.53
N THR A 85 1.16 -10.69 -13.67
CA THR A 85 0.91 -9.25 -13.79
C THR A 85 -0.57 -8.91 -13.68
N ARG A 86 -0.89 -7.88 -12.91
CA ARG A 86 -2.24 -7.33 -12.74
C ARG A 86 -2.19 -5.92 -12.15
N ASP A 87 -3.36 -5.31 -12.08
CA ASP A 87 -3.55 -4.00 -11.50
C ASP A 87 -4.00 -4.12 -10.04
N PHE A 88 -3.55 -3.17 -9.23
CA PHE A 88 -3.84 -3.02 -7.82
C PHE A 88 -4.25 -1.58 -7.54
N TYR A 89 -5.29 -1.40 -6.74
CA TYR A 89 -5.73 -0.09 -6.30
C TYR A 89 -5.07 0.25 -4.97
N ASN A 90 -4.22 1.28 -4.98
CA ASN A 90 -3.68 1.89 -3.77
C ASN A 90 -4.74 2.85 -3.22
N HIS A 91 -5.43 2.43 -2.16
CA HIS A 91 -6.49 3.21 -1.55
C HIS A 91 -5.96 4.45 -0.81
N THR A 92 -4.77 4.35 -0.21
CA THR A 92 -4.13 5.48 0.48
C THR A 92 -3.79 6.61 -0.49
N ALA A 93 -3.18 6.29 -1.62
CA ALA A 93 -2.79 7.24 -2.66
C ALA A 93 -3.91 7.53 -3.66
N ASP A 94 -4.97 6.71 -3.68
CA ASP A 94 -6.11 6.78 -4.59
C ASP A 94 -5.70 6.71 -6.07
N ILE A 95 -4.88 5.70 -6.38
CA ILE A 95 -4.35 5.45 -7.73
C ILE A 95 -4.41 3.96 -8.04
N VAL A 96 -4.50 3.63 -9.32
CA VAL A 96 -4.28 2.26 -9.80
C VAL A 96 -2.82 2.11 -10.20
N THR A 97 -2.20 1.01 -9.78
CA THR A 97 -0.81 0.66 -10.04
C THR A 97 -0.74 -0.76 -10.60
N ARG A 98 0.18 -1.00 -11.53
CA ARG A 98 0.46 -2.31 -12.10
C ARG A 98 1.62 -2.96 -11.38
N GLY A 99 1.43 -4.23 -11.04
CA GLY A 99 2.46 -5.05 -10.41
C GLY A 99 2.44 -6.48 -10.91
N ASN A 100 3.56 -7.17 -10.71
CA ASN A 100 3.69 -8.61 -10.95
C ASN A 100 3.82 -9.33 -9.61
N VAL A 101 2.89 -10.21 -9.30
CA VAL A 101 2.99 -11.07 -8.12
C VAL A 101 4.04 -12.13 -8.39
N VAL A 102 5.15 -12.07 -7.64
CA VAL A 102 6.28 -12.99 -7.79
C VAL A 102 6.32 -14.04 -6.70
N GLU A 103 5.69 -13.81 -5.55
CA GLU A 103 5.43 -14.79 -4.47
C GLU A 103 4.17 -14.39 -3.71
N TYR A 104 3.44 -15.36 -3.16
CA TYR A 104 2.17 -15.13 -2.46
C TYR A 104 1.90 -16.17 -1.37
N ASP A 105 0.98 -15.83 -0.45
CA ASP A 105 0.57 -16.66 0.68
C ASP A 105 1.75 -17.16 1.54
N LEU A 106 2.83 -16.37 1.59
CA LEU A 106 4.03 -16.68 2.36
C LEU A 106 3.78 -16.52 3.85
N THR A 107 4.47 -17.30 4.68
CA THR A 107 4.67 -17.00 6.09
C THR A 107 5.59 -15.80 6.28
N TYR A 108 5.64 -15.25 7.49
CA TYR A 108 6.54 -14.13 7.81
C TYR A 108 8.02 -14.46 7.51
N ASN A 109 8.46 -15.68 7.84
CA ASN A 109 9.85 -16.08 7.62
C ASN A 109 10.16 -16.21 6.13
N GLU A 110 9.28 -16.88 5.37
CA GLU A 110 9.44 -17.01 3.92
C GLU A 110 9.41 -15.65 3.21
N ALA A 111 8.58 -14.72 3.68
CA ALA A 111 8.55 -13.36 3.14
C ALA A 111 9.86 -12.61 3.40
N THR A 112 10.46 -12.81 4.57
CA THR A 112 11.77 -12.26 4.90
C THR A 112 12.82 -12.82 3.94
N ASP A 113 12.89 -14.15 3.80
CA ASP A 113 13.82 -14.82 2.87
C ASP A 113 13.60 -14.38 1.41
N ALA A 114 12.35 -14.18 0.99
CA ALA A 114 12.02 -13.71 -0.35
C ALA A 114 12.50 -12.27 -0.58
N ILE A 115 12.35 -11.37 0.40
CA ILE A 115 12.92 -10.01 0.29
C ILE A 115 14.43 -10.09 0.13
N ASP A 116 15.12 -10.95 0.87
CA ASP A 116 16.58 -11.10 0.78
C ASP A 116 17.02 -11.47 -0.63
N TYR A 117 16.23 -12.32 -1.29
CA TYR A 117 16.44 -12.74 -2.67
C TYR A 117 16.16 -11.60 -3.68
N TYR A 118 14.99 -10.95 -3.59
CA TYR A 118 14.57 -9.94 -4.57
C TYR A 118 15.16 -8.54 -4.32
N CYS A 119 15.64 -8.28 -3.11
CA CYS A 119 16.19 -7.01 -2.65
C CYS A 119 17.45 -7.24 -1.78
N PRO A 120 18.57 -7.75 -2.34
CA PRO A 120 19.76 -8.10 -1.55
C PRO A 120 20.41 -6.90 -0.83
N ALA A 121 20.18 -5.68 -1.32
CA ALA A 121 20.65 -4.45 -0.67
C ALA A 121 19.83 -4.07 0.58
N GLY A 122 18.64 -4.65 0.76
CA GLY A 122 17.77 -4.40 1.90
C GLY A 122 18.30 -5.05 3.19
N THR A 123 18.82 -6.27 3.11
CA THR A 123 19.28 -7.03 4.27
C THR A 123 20.64 -6.65 4.80
N ALA A 124 21.52 -6.10 3.98
CA ALA A 124 22.78 -5.52 4.46
C ALA A 124 22.56 -4.43 5.53
N ASN A 125 21.34 -3.89 5.64
CA ASN A 125 20.95 -2.87 6.61
C ASN A 125 20.02 -3.39 7.74
N GLY A 126 19.76 -4.70 7.84
CA GLY A 126 18.88 -5.26 8.86
C GLY A 126 17.40 -4.87 8.72
N LEU A 127 16.94 -4.63 7.50
CA LEU A 127 15.54 -4.29 7.24
C LEU A 127 14.62 -5.48 7.58
N THR A 128 13.65 -5.22 8.45
CA THR A 128 12.63 -6.18 8.86
C THR A 128 11.28 -5.77 8.30
N ILE A 129 10.51 -6.74 7.83
CA ILE A 129 9.13 -6.51 7.39
C ILE A 129 8.29 -6.14 8.62
N ARG A 130 7.43 -5.14 8.51
CA ARG A 130 6.53 -4.80 9.60
C ARG A 130 5.61 -5.99 9.92
N GLN A 131 5.70 -6.48 11.15
CA GLN A 131 4.90 -7.61 11.59
C GLN A 131 3.60 -7.13 12.24
N SER A 132 2.44 -7.46 11.66
CA SER A 132 1.16 -7.22 12.34
C SER A 132 0.93 -8.21 13.50
N ALA A 133 -0.01 -7.86 14.38
CA ALA A 133 -0.47 -8.74 15.45
C ALA A 133 -1.05 -10.08 14.94
N THR A 134 -1.41 -10.17 13.65
CA THR A 134 -1.99 -11.39 13.03
C THR A 134 -1.01 -12.14 12.13
N SER A 135 0.26 -11.71 12.08
CA SER A 135 1.32 -12.26 11.23
C SER A 135 1.51 -13.77 11.30
N GLN A 136 1.34 -14.36 12.50
CA GLN A 136 1.55 -15.80 12.77
C GLN A 136 0.26 -16.63 12.66
N GLY A 137 -0.89 -15.99 12.46
CA GLY A 137 -2.22 -16.64 12.47
C GLY A 137 -2.94 -16.55 11.13
N LYS A 138 -2.20 -16.71 10.02
CA LYS A 138 -2.75 -16.56 8.67
C LYS A 138 -3.54 -17.80 8.25
N ILE A 139 -4.65 -17.57 7.54
CA ILE A 139 -5.51 -18.65 7.04
C ILE A 139 -5.00 -19.10 5.67
N SER A 140 -5.00 -20.40 5.40
CA SER A 140 -4.63 -20.88 4.07
C SER A 140 -5.74 -20.54 3.06
N ARG A 141 -5.37 -19.96 1.91
CA ARG A 141 -6.32 -19.58 0.86
C ARG A 141 -7.08 -20.78 0.28
N THR A 142 -6.50 -21.98 0.30
CA THR A 142 -7.17 -23.23 -0.12
C THR A 142 -8.27 -23.69 0.85
N THR A 143 -8.22 -23.23 2.10
CA THR A 143 -9.24 -23.54 3.13
C THR A 143 -10.31 -22.47 3.26
N ALA A 144 -10.11 -21.31 2.65
CA ALA A 144 -11.08 -20.23 2.65
C ALA A 144 -12.21 -20.52 1.65
N PRO A 145 -13.48 -20.33 2.04
CA PRO A 145 -14.59 -20.54 1.12
C PRO A 145 -14.42 -19.61 -0.08
N ALA A 146 -14.45 -20.18 -1.29
CA ALA A 146 -14.50 -19.39 -2.52
C ALA A 146 -15.66 -18.40 -2.40
N LYS A 147 -15.37 -17.10 -2.46
CA LYS A 147 -16.42 -16.09 -2.59
C LYS A 147 -17.18 -16.40 -3.90
N LYS A 148 -18.43 -16.82 -3.76
CA LYS A 148 -19.38 -16.97 -4.87
C LYS A 148 -19.82 -15.61 -5.37
#